data_AF-A0A1E8RIU5-F1
#
_entry.id   AF-A0A1E8RIU5-F1
#
_cell.length_a   1.000
_cell.length_b   1.000
_cell.length_c   1.000
_cell.angle_alpha   90.00
_cell.angle_beta   90.00
_cell.angle_gamma   90.00
#
_symmetry.space_group_name_H-M   'P 1'
#
loop_
_entity.id
_entity.type
_entity.pdbx_description
1 polymer ?
#
loop_
_entity_poly.entity_id
_entity_poly.type
_entity_poly.pdbx_seq_one_letter_code
_entity_poly.pdbx_strand_id
1 'polypeptide(L)'
;MNITIKKSRDDDKRKTIWIPMEEDKLQEVCNELGIEMSTRSNCYIEGSRDERFSNILADKNVNIDELNYLMKRFDGFSPREIEKFCAATFTEEPNTMADLVSLSFNLHCYSLINNFSDFDKLGKDLY
;
A
#
# COMPACT_ATOMS: atom_id res chain seq x y z
N MET A 1 4.09 -9.47 -2.62
CA MET A 1 4.89 -8.65 -1.70
C MET A 1 4.96 -9.30 -0.32
N ASN A 2 6.14 -9.30 0.31
CA ASN A 2 6.33 -9.82 1.66
C ASN A 2 6.17 -8.71 2.71
N ILE A 3 5.21 -8.86 3.63
CA ILE A 3 4.97 -7.92 4.74
C ILE A 3 4.97 -8.68 6.05
N THR A 4 5.58 -8.09 7.08
CA THR A 4 5.51 -8.58 8.46
C THR A 4 4.41 -7.84 9.21
N ILE A 5 3.43 -8.59 9.71
CA ILE A 5 2.27 -8.06 10.44
C ILE A 5 2.17 -8.63 11.85
N LYS A 6 1.51 -7.86 12.72
CA LYS A 6 1.14 -8.20 14.10
C LYS A 6 -0.33 -7.88 14.33
N LYS A 7 -0.92 -8.44 15.39
CA LYS A 7 -2.28 -8.06 15.83
C LYS A 7 -2.33 -6.60 16.27
N SER A 8 -1.34 -6.16 17.04
CA SER A 8 -1.19 -4.78 17.49
C SER A 8 0.30 -4.45 17.63
N ARG A 9 0.63 -3.16 17.84
CA ARG A 9 2.03 -2.70 17.96
C ARG A 9 2.80 -3.44 19.07
N ASP A 10 2.13 -3.66 20.20
CA ASP A 10 2.71 -4.26 21.41
C ASP A 10 2.60 -5.79 21.44
N ASP A 11 2.07 -6.41 20.39
CA ASP A 11 1.93 -7.87 20.32
C ASP A 11 3.27 -8.54 19.98
N ASP A 12 3.62 -9.59 20.73
CA ASP A 12 4.85 -10.37 20.49
C ASP A 12 4.72 -11.29 19.27
N LYS A 13 3.49 -11.69 18.92
CA LYS A 13 3.23 -12.60 17.81
C LYS A 13 3.21 -11.83 16.49
N ARG A 14 4.19 -12.13 15.64
CA ARG A 14 4.29 -11.60 14.28
C ARG A 14 4.34 -12.72 13.26
N LYS A 15 3.85 -12.43 12.06
CA LYS A 15 3.93 -13.33 10.91
C LYS A 15 4.33 -12.54 9.67
N THR A 16 5.23 -13.10 8.89
CA THR A 16 5.55 -12.59 7.56
C THR A 16 4.69 -13.32 6.55
N ILE A 17 3.93 -12.56 5.77
CA ILE A 17 2.96 -13.08 4.80
C ILE A 17 3.24 -12.54 3.40
N TRP A 18 2.81 -13.31 2.40
CA TRP A 18 2.80 -12.86 1.02
C TRP A 18 1.42 -12.31 0.67
N ILE A 19 1.36 -11.03 0.29
CA ILE A 19 0.16 -10.37 -0.21
C ILE A 19 0.41 -9.78 -1.60
N PRO A 20 -0.59 -9.72 -2.50
CA PRO A 20 -1.97 -10.11 -2.24
C PRO A 20 -2.16 -11.62 -2.15
N MET A 21 -3.22 -12.03 -1.46
CA MET A 21 -3.62 -13.43 -1.32
C MET A 21 -5.14 -13.60 -1.34
N GLU A 22 -5.57 -14.86 -1.50
CA GLU A 22 -6.98 -15.25 -1.44
C GLU A 22 -7.57 -15.04 -0.05
N GLU A 23 -8.87 -14.72 0.01
CA GLU A 23 -9.57 -14.37 1.25
C GLU A 23 -9.52 -15.50 2.30
N ASP A 24 -9.70 -16.75 1.88
CA ASP A 24 -9.61 -17.91 2.77
C ASP A 24 -8.26 -18.00 3.49
N LYS A 25 -7.16 -17.74 2.76
CA LYS A 25 -5.81 -17.76 3.32
C LYS A 25 -5.54 -16.55 4.20
N LEU A 26 -6.11 -15.40 3.84
CA LEU A 26 -6.04 -14.19 4.67
C LEU A 26 -6.74 -14.42 6.01
N GLN A 27 -7.91 -15.05 5.99
CA GLN A 27 -8.68 -15.40 7.18
C GLN A 27 -7.92 -16.39 8.07
N GLU A 28 -7.25 -17.40 7.48
CA GLU A 28 -6.40 -18.34 8.21
C GLU A 28 -5.27 -17.61 8.96
N VAL A 29 -4.57 -16.70 8.26
CA VAL A 29 -3.54 -15.84 8.87
C VAL A 29 -4.10 -14.98 10.01
N CYS A 30 -5.28 -14.38 9.81
CA CYS A 30 -5.92 -13.56 10.84
C CYS A 30 -6.27 -14.38 12.07
N ASN A 31 -6.86 -15.57 11.89
CA ASN A 31 -7.18 -16.50 12.98
C ASN A 31 -5.93 -16.92 13.76
N GLU A 32 -4.83 -17.22 13.05
CA GLU A 32 -3.57 -17.56 13.70
C GLU A 32 -3.01 -16.41 14.56
N LEU A 33 -3.10 -15.17 14.08
CA LEU A 33 -2.64 -13.98 14.81
C LEU A 33 -3.67 -13.48 15.85
N GLY A 34 -4.86 -14.06 15.89
CA GLY A 34 -5.97 -13.59 16.72
C GLY A 34 -6.46 -12.19 16.31
N ILE A 35 -6.32 -11.85 15.03
CA ILE A 35 -6.85 -10.63 14.42
C ILE A 35 -8.33 -10.87 14.13
N GLU A 36 -9.17 -10.01 14.66
CA GLU A 36 -10.62 -10.02 14.39
C GLU A 36 -10.91 -9.21 13.13
N MET A 37 -11.79 -9.74 12.28
CA MET A 37 -12.25 -9.04 11.10
C MET A 37 -13.07 -7.82 11.52
N SER A 38 -12.69 -6.65 11.03
CA SER A 38 -13.36 -5.39 11.36
C SER A 38 -13.27 -4.43 10.17
N THR A 39 -14.07 -3.36 10.18
CA THR A 39 -13.96 -2.27 9.21
C THR A 39 -12.96 -1.19 9.63
N ARG A 40 -12.36 -1.33 10.82
CA ARG A 40 -11.32 -0.43 11.34
C ARG A 40 -9.95 -1.07 11.20
N SER A 41 -8.90 -0.35 11.59
CA SER A 41 -7.57 -0.93 11.72
C SER A 41 -7.60 -2.11 12.70
N ASN A 42 -7.16 -3.27 12.25
CA ASN A 42 -7.16 -4.52 13.01
C ASN A 42 -5.81 -5.25 13.01
N CYS A 43 -4.83 -4.71 12.29
CA CYS A 43 -3.47 -5.21 12.31
C CYS A 43 -2.46 -4.07 12.30
N TYR A 44 -1.23 -4.38 12.68
CA TYR A 44 -0.10 -3.47 12.66
C TYR A 44 0.96 -4.00 11.69
N ILE A 45 1.44 -3.14 10.79
CA ILE A 45 2.53 -3.46 9.88
C ILE A 45 3.86 -3.13 10.56
N GLU A 46 4.65 -4.16 10.85
CA GLU A 46 6.01 -3.98 11.38
C GLU A 46 6.98 -3.55 10.27
N GLY A 47 6.80 -4.06 9.04
CA GLY A 47 7.61 -3.66 7.91
C GLY A 47 7.28 -4.39 6.62
N SER A 48 7.79 -3.84 5.51
CA SER A 48 7.75 -4.45 4.18
C SER A 48 9.16 -4.80 3.73
N ARG A 49 9.32 -5.92 2.99
CA ARG A 49 10.59 -6.22 2.33
C ARG A 49 10.84 -5.39 1.07
N ASP A 50 9.81 -4.78 0.51
CA ASP A 50 9.96 -3.86 -0.62
C ASP A 50 10.22 -2.45 -0.10
N GLU A 51 11.43 -1.94 -0.35
CA GLU A 51 11.87 -0.63 0.16
C GLU A 51 10.97 0.52 -0.28
N ARG A 52 10.37 0.43 -1.48
CA ARG A 52 9.46 1.46 -2.01
C ARG A 52 8.23 1.63 -1.12
N PHE A 53 7.73 0.53 -0.58
CA PHE A 53 6.54 0.51 0.26
C PHE A 53 6.87 0.54 1.75
N SER A 54 8.10 0.28 2.15
CA SER A 54 8.52 0.33 3.55
C SER A 54 8.23 1.70 4.17
N ASN A 55 8.59 2.79 3.48
CA ASN A 55 8.33 4.15 3.96
C ASN A 55 6.83 4.52 4.00
N ILE A 56 6.01 3.85 3.20
CA ILE A 56 4.57 4.15 3.06
C ILE A 56 3.75 3.36 4.09
N LEU A 57 4.11 2.10 4.31
CA LEU A 57 3.32 1.10 5.02
C LEU A 57 3.85 0.73 6.41
N ALA A 58 5.14 0.89 6.71
CA ALA A 58 5.71 0.47 7.99
C ALA A 58 5.25 1.35 9.16
N ASP A 59 5.24 0.77 10.37
CA ASP A 59 4.87 1.42 11.64
C ASP A 59 3.46 2.02 11.64
N LYS A 60 2.51 1.35 10.97
CA LYS A 60 1.11 1.80 10.85
C LYS A 60 0.11 0.73 11.27
N ASN A 61 -0.97 1.18 11.91
CA ASN A 61 -2.16 0.37 12.15
C ASN A 61 -3.08 0.45 10.94
N VAL A 62 -3.36 -0.68 10.30
CA VAL A 62 -4.11 -0.74 9.06
C VAL A 62 -5.21 -1.79 9.16
N ASN A 63 -6.13 -1.73 8.21
CA ASN A 63 -7.05 -2.83 7.98
C ASN A 63 -6.39 -3.85 7.03
N ILE A 64 -6.40 -5.12 7.41
CA ILE A 64 -5.76 -6.18 6.64
C ILE A 64 -6.42 -6.44 5.27
N ASP A 65 -7.73 -6.24 5.16
CA ASP A 65 -8.47 -6.39 3.89
C ASP A 65 -8.18 -5.24 2.94
N GLU A 66 -8.17 -4.00 3.44
CA GLU A 66 -7.79 -2.83 2.64
C GLU A 66 -6.34 -2.94 2.15
N LEU A 67 -5.43 -3.45 2.99
CA LEU A 67 -4.06 -3.73 2.60
C LEU A 67 -4.00 -4.79 1.48
N ASN A 68 -4.71 -5.92 1.66
CA ASN A 68 -4.76 -6.98 0.65
C ASN A 68 -5.36 -6.47 -0.68
N TYR A 69 -6.42 -5.66 -0.58
CA TYR A 69 -7.07 -5.01 -1.72
C TYR A 69 -6.12 -4.06 -2.47
N LEU A 70 -5.42 -3.18 -1.74
CA LEU A 70 -4.45 -2.26 -2.33
C LEU A 70 -3.35 -3.03 -3.09
N MET A 71 -2.88 -4.14 -2.53
CA MET A 71 -1.87 -4.97 -3.21
C MET A 71 -2.43 -5.66 -4.45
N LYS A 72 -3.66 -6.19 -4.41
CA LYS A 72 -4.33 -6.72 -5.62
C LYS A 72 -4.44 -5.66 -6.70
N ARG A 73 -4.66 -4.41 -6.31
CA ARG A 73 -4.72 -3.28 -7.25
C ARG A 73 -3.35 -2.98 -7.86
N PHE A 74 -2.28 -3.07 -7.09
CA PHE A 74 -0.92 -2.89 -7.59
C PHE A 74 -0.45 -3.96 -8.57
N ASP A 75 -1.00 -5.19 -8.51
CA ASP A 75 -0.73 -6.21 -9.52
C ASP A 75 -1.16 -5.77 -10.94
N GLY A 76 -2.14 -4.84 -11.04
CA GLY A 76 -2.58 -4.24 -12.29
C GLY A 76 -1.77 -3.02 -12.72
N PHE A 77 -0.86 -2.52 -11.89
CA PHE A 77 -0.09 -1.30 -12.20
C PHE A 77 1.17 -1.62 -12.99
N SER A 78 1.48 -0.74 -13.95
CA SER A 78 2.80 -0.68 -14.56
C SER A 78 3.85 -0.14 -13.57
N PRO A 79 5.15 -0.40 -13.79
CA PRO A 79 6.21 0.17 -12.97
C PRO A 79 6.14 1.71 -12.85
N ARG A 80 5.75 2.40 -13.94
CA ARG A 80 5.59 3.87 -13.95
C ARG A 80 4.43 4.33 -13.07
N GLU A 81 3.35 3.57 -12.99
CA GLU A 81 2.21 3.88 -12.10
C GLU A 81 2.59 3.66 -10.63
N ILE A 82 3.38 2.62 -10.33
CA ILE A 82 3.92 2.41 -8.98
C ILE A 82 4.84 3.56 -8.58
N GLU A 83 5.74 4.01 -9.46
CA GLU A 83 6.58 5.19 -9.21
C GLU A 83 5.74 6.46 -9.00
N LYS A 84 4.74 6.68 -9.85
CA LYS A 84 3.81 7.82 -9.71
C LYS A 84 3.08 7.76 -8.38
N PHE A 85 2.63 6.58 -7.96
CA PHE A 85 1.99 6.38 -6.67
C PHE A 85 2.91 6.74 -5.52
N CYS A 86 4.14 6.21 -5.50
CA CYS A 86 5.11 6.54 -4.46
C CYS A 86 5.41 8.05 -4.40
N ALA A 87 5.53 8.72 -5.55
CA ALA A 87 5.72 10.17 -5.61
C ALA A 87 4.50 10.94 -5.09
N ALA A 88 3.29 10.51 -5.44
CA ALA A 88 2.06 11.14 -4.98
C ALA A 88 1.87 10.93 -3.47
N THR A 89 2.23 9.76 -2.91
CA THR A 89 2.19 9.54 -1.46
C THR A 89 3.13 10.45 -0.68
N PHE A 90 4.26 10.85 -1.28
CA PHE A 90 5.17 11.82 -0.67
C PHE A 90 4.59 13.25 -0.65
N THR A 91 3.73 13.57 -1.62
CA THR A 91 3.13 14.91 -1.75
C THR A 91 1.86 15.06 -0.89
N GLU A 92 1.00 14.05 -0.90
CA GLU A 92 -0.31 14.08 -0.23
C GLU A 92 -0.25 13.63 1.24
N GLU A 93 0.84 13.00 1.67
CA GLU A 93 1.06 12.50 3.03
C GLU A 93 -0.14 11.73 3.62
N PRO A 94 -0.60 10.63 2.96
CA PRO A 94 -1.78 9.89 3.38
C PRO A 94 -1.60 9.27 4.77
N ASN A 95 -2.62 9.46 5.62
CA ASN A 95 -2.59 9.06 7.02
C ASN A 95 -3.20 7.67 7.25
N THR A 96 -4.17 7.28 6.41
CA THR A 96 -4.92 6.02 6.56
C THR A 96 -4.73 5.10 5.35
N MET A 97 -5.06 3.83 5.52
CA MET A 97 -5.06 2.88 4.40
C MET A 97 -6.16 3.22 3.38
N ALA A 98 -7.30 3.74 3.83
CA ALA A 98 -8.33 4.28 2.95
C ALA A 98 -7.83 5.44 2.07
N ASP A 99 -6.97 6.33 2.60
CA ASP A 99 -6.34 7.41 1.82
C ASP A 99 -5.43 6.83 0.73
N LEU A 100 -4.63 5.80 1.05
CA LEU A 100 -3.78 5.11 0.08
C LEU A 100 -4.59 4.42 -1.02
N VAL A 101 -5.69 3.76 -0.63
CA VAL A 101 -6.63 3.16 -1.59
C VAL A 101 -7.22 4.26 -2.48
N SER A 102 -7.74 5.35 -1.92
CA SER A 102 -8.27 6.48 -2.69
C SER A 102 -7.24 7.07 -3.66
N LEU A 103 -6.00 7.29 -3.19
CA LEU A 103 -4.91 7.80 -4.01
C LEU A 103 -4.62 6.88 -5.21
N SER A 104 -4.67 5.57 -5.00
CA SER A 104 -4.45 4.59 -6.06
C SER A 104 -5.53 4.61 -7.15
N PHE A 105 -6.73 5.12 -6.85
CA PHE A 105 -7.78 5.37 -7.85
C PHE A 105 -7.59 6.70 -8.57
N ASN A 106 -7.07 7.70 -7.86
CA ASN A 106 -6.90 9.05 -8.36
C ASN A 106 -5.55 9.30 -9.05
N LEU A 107 -4.76 8.25 -9.34
CA LEU A 107 -3.46 8.40 -10.01
C LEU A 107 -3.51 9.09 -11.38
N HIS A 108 -4.66 9.05 -12.05
CA HIS A 108 -4.87 9.79 -13.31
C HIS A 108 -4.83 11.31 -13.12
N CYS A 109 -5.05 11.83 -11.90
CA CYS A 109 -4.95 13.25 -11.56
C CYS A 109 -3.50 13.74 -11.36
N TYR A 110 -2.53 12.82 -11.28
CA TYR A 110 -1.12 13.15 -11.07
C TYR A 110 -0.35 12.95 -12.36
N SER A 111 0.72 13.72 -12.60
CA SER A 111 1.64 13.52 -13.72
C SER A 111 3.06 13.37 -13.18
N LEU A 112 3.72 12.25 -13.50
CA LEU A 112 5.09 11.99 -13.07
C LEU A 112 6.06 12.50 -14.15
N ILE A 113 6.69 13.64 -13.85
CA ILE A 113 7.68 14.29 -14.71
C ILE A 113 9.07 13.82 -14.29
N ASN A 114 9.56 12.75 -14.90
CA ASN A 114 10.91 12.20 -14.65
C ASN A 114 11.95 12.61 -15.69
N ASN A 115 11.58 13.42 -16.69
CA ASN A 115 12.50 13.83 -17.76
C ASN A 115 12.39 15.34 -17.99
N PHE A 116 13.30 16.09 -17.38
CA PHE A 116 13.44 17.54 -17.56
C PHE A 116 14.13 17.92 -18.88
N SER A 117 14.54 16.93 -19.67
CA SER A 117 15.31 17.14 -20.89
C SER A 117 14.48 17.61 -22.09
N ASP A 118 13.15 17.65 -21.98
CA ASP A 118 12.26 17.83 -23.13
C ASP A 118 11.00 18.63 -22.75
N PHE A 119 11.17 19.93 -22.49
CA PHE A 119 10.08 20.86 -22.15
C PHE A 119 8.92 20.85 -23.16
N ASP A 120 9.19 20.53 -24.44
CA ASP A 120 8.18 20.42 -25.50
C ASP A 120 7.19 19.26 -25.31
N LYS A 121 7.57 18.17 -24.61
CA LYS A 121 6.64 17.06 -24.30
C LYS A 121 5.77 17.34 -23.07
N LEU A 122 6.25 18.16 -22.14
CA LEU A 122 5.48 18.54 -20.94
C LEU A 122 4.17 19.26 -21.30
N GLY A 123 4.19 20.08 -22.35
CA GLY A 123 3.00 20.80 -22.81
C GLY A 123 1.87 19.92 -23.36
N LYS A 124 2.16 18.65 -23.74
CA LYS A 124 1.16 17.73 -24.30
C LYS A 124 0.58 16.72 -23.30
N ASP A 125 1.24 16.50 -22.17
CA ASP A 125 0.76 15.60 -21.09
C ASP A 125 -0.17 16.35 -20.10
N LEU A 126 -0.31 17.68 -20.27
CA LEU A 126 -1.09 18.59 -19.42
C LEU A 126 -2.38 19.11 -20.08
N TYR A 127 -2.71 18.69 -21.30
CA TYR A 127 -3.89 19.11 -22.06
C TYR A 127 -4.49 17.94 -22.85
#